data_AF-A0A926ELG7-F1
#
_entry.id   AF-A0A926ELG7-F1
#
_cell.length_a   1.000
_cell.length_b   1.000
_cell.length_c   1.000
_cell.angle_alpha   90.00
_cell.angle_beta   90.00
_cell.angle_gamma   90.00
#
_symmetry.space_group_name_H-M   'P 1'
#
loop_
_entity.id
_entity.type
_entity.pdbx_description
1 polymer ?
#
loop_
_entity_poly.entity_id
_entity_poly.type
_entity_poly.pdbx_seq_one_letter_code
_entity_poly.pdbx_strand_id
1 'polypeptide(L)'
;MEQLFKQKSLMISSLTEMGEPFISYAPFAKVGDKIYIYISKAAEHYYNISRNPKIAIMLIEDEAASKTVFARCRVSFNATATKMEEVPDSIWEAFEGVQGKEMLQVLKTLDFDMFELELHHGRLVKGFGKAYNIQLKDGEWIQEQVTGAGHGQGMPHSHGMSRPQDMGHPHGMSKQ
;
A
#
# COMPACT_ATOMS: atom_id res chain seq x y z
N MET A 1 8.93 5.48 1.98
CA MET A 1 8.28 5.05 0.73
C MET A 1 8.72 3.65 0.40
N GLU A 2 10.03 3.38 0.32
CA GLU A 2 10.59 2.03 0.06
C GLU A 2 9.98 0.91 0.90
N GLN A 3 9.78 1.11 2.21
CA GLN A 3 9.17 0.08 3.06
C GLN A 3 7.74 -0.32 2.62
N LEU A 4 6.98 0.60 2.01
CA LEU A 4 5.63 0.29 1.49
C LEU A 4 5.70 -0.59 0.25
N PHE A 5 6.78 -0.52 -0.53
CA PHE A 5 7.00 -1.42 -1.67
C PHE A 5 7.40 -2.84 -1.25
N LYS A 6 7.59 -3.10 0.05
CA LYS A 6 7.77 -4.47 0.58
C LYS A 6 6.45 -5.19 0.88
N GLN A 7 5.32 -4.49 0.74
CA GLN A 7 4.01 -5.13 0.83
C GLN A 7 3.87 -6.18 -0.29
N LYS A 8 3.04 -7.21 -0.06
CA LYS A 8 2.82 -8.28 -1.04
C LYS A 8 1.63 -8.02 -1.96
N SER A 9 0.80 -7.05 -1.59
CA SER A 9 -0.38 -6.65 -2.35
C SER A 9 -0.55 -5.14 -2.29
N LEU A 10 -1.24 -4.60 -3.30
CA LEU A 10 -1.67 -3.21 -3.33
C LEU A 10 -3.19 -3.14 -3.48
N MET A 11 -3.77 -2.05 -3.02
CA MET A 11 -5.18 -1.72 -3.25
C MET A 11 -5.31 -1.04 -4.61
N ILE A 12 -6.44 -1.27 -5.29
CA ILE A 12 -6.75 -0.72 -6.60
C ILE A 12 -8.12 -0.07 -6.54
N SER A 13 -8.21 1.16 -7.02
CA SER A 13 -9.46 1.81 -7.43
C SER A 13 -9.51 1.79 -8.96
N SER A 14 -10.54 1.14 -9.51
CA SER A 14 -10.86 1.15 -10.94
C SER A 14 -12.29 1.66 -11.15
N LEU A 15 -12.75 1.69 -12.39
CA LEU A 15 -14.12 2.06 -12.73
C LEU A 15 -14.85 0.86 -13.33
N THR A 16 -16.06 0.60 -12.85
CA THR A 16 -16.94 -0.40 -13.46
C THR A 16 -17.34 0.00 -14.88
N GLU A 17 -17.99 -0.90 -15.61
CA GLU A 17 -18.55 -0.60 -16.93
C GLU A 17 -19.49 0.61 -16.94
N MET A 18 -20.22 0.82 -15.84
CA MET A 18 -21.14 1.94 -15.67
C MET A 18 -20.45 3.23 -15.19
N GLY A 19 -19.12 3.21 -15.03
CA GLY A 19 -18.35 4.35 -14.54
C GLY A 19 -18.37 4.51 -13.02
N GLU A 20 -18.82 3.50 -12.28
CA GLU A 20 -18.86 3.55 -10.81
C GLU A 20 -17.48 3.24 -10.20
N PRO A 21 -17.08 3.87 -9.09
CA PRO A 21 -15.86 3.53 -8.38
C PRO A 21 -15.88 2.08 -7.87
N PHE A 22 -14.82 1.33 -8.17
CA PHE A 22 -14.65 -0.06 -7.74
C PHE A 22 -13.35 -0.22 -6.96
N ILE A 23 -13.43 -0.77 -5.74
CA ILE A 23 -12.26 -1.06 -4.90
C ILE A 23 -11.93 -2.55 -4.96
N SER A 24 -10.64 -2.86 -5.11
CA SER A 24 -10.13 -4.23 -5.03
C SER A 24 -8.68 -4.22 -4.56
N TYR A 25 -8.01 -5.37 -4.63
CA TYR A 25 -6.58 -5.50 -4.38
C TYR A 25 -5.97 -6.48 -5.38
N ALA A 26 -4.67 -6.44 -5.57
CA ALA A 26 -3.94 -7.43 -6.35
C ALA A 26 -2.55 -7.71 -5.75
N PRO A 27 -2.01 -8.92 -5.91
CA PRO A 27 -0.58 -9.17 -5.74
C PRO A 27 0.22 -8.31 -6.72
N PHE A 28 1.37 -7.82 -6.27
CA PHE A 28 2.26 -7.04 -7.13
C PHE A 28 3.72 -7.43 -6.96
N ALA A 29 4.53 -7.05 -7.95
CA ALA A 29 5.97 -7.02 -7.87
C ALA A 29 6.49 -5.67 -8.40
N LYS A 30 7.68 -5.25 -7.95
CA LYS A 30 8.36 -4.04 -8.43
C LYS A 30 9.66 -4.44 -9.11
N VAL A 31 9.89 -3.94 -10.32
CA VAL A 31 11.16 -4.09 -11.06
C VAL A 31 11.59 -2.71 -11.56
N GLY A 32 12.77 -2.24 -11.17
CA GLY A 32 13.15 -0.85 -11.37
C GLY A 32 12.12 0.08 -10.72
N ASP A 33 11.64 1.10 -11.43
CA ASP A 33 10.57 2.00 -10.95
C ASP A 33 9.15 1.62 -11.39
N LYS A 34 9.01 0.48 -12.05
CA LYS A 34 7.72 -0.01 -12.53
C LYS A 34 7.09 -1.00 -11.56
N ILE A 35 5.77 -0.98 -11.50
CA ILE A 35 4.97 -1.95 -10.75
C ILE A 35 4.25 -2.86 -11.72
N TYR A 36 4.11 -4.12 -11.35
CA TYR A 36 3.39 -5.12 -12.11
C TYR A 36 2.35 -5.78 -11.23
N ILE A 37 1.15 -5.99 -11.74
CA ILE A 37 0.08 -6.74 -11.06
C ILE A 37 -0.30 -7.95 -11.91
N TYR A 38 -0.63 -9.05 -11.24
CA TYR A 38 -1.06 -10.29 -11.89
C TYR A 38 -2.48 -10.62 -11.45
N ILE A 39 -3.44 -10.49 -12.36
CA ILE A 39 -4.87 -10.49 -12.03
C ILE A 39 -5.65 -11.51 -12.85
N SER A 40 -6.61 -12.17 -12.21
CA SER A 40 -7.45 -13.20 -12.83
C SER A 40 -8.51 -12.57 -13.72
N LYS A 41 -8.77 -13.19 -14.88
CA LYS A 41 -9.94 -12.86 -15.71
C LYS A 41 -11.27 -13.14 -15.01
N ALA A 42 -11.29 -13.95 -13.95
CA ALA A 42 -12.50 -14.17 -13.16
C ALA A 42 -12.87 -12.99 -12.25
N ALA A 43 -11.94 -12.04 -12.02
CA ALA A 43 -12.14 -10.92 -11.13
C ALA A 43 -12.66 -9.68 -11.88
N GLU A 44 -13.63 -8.99 -11.31
CA GLU A 44 -14.26 -7.81 -11.95
C GLU A 44 -13.23 -6.72 -12.30
N HIS A 45 -12.22 -6.53 -11.45
CA HIS A 45 -11.18 -5.53 -11.70
C HIS A 45 -10.39 -5.76 -13.00
N TYR A 46 -10.34 -6.99 -13.52
CA TYR A 46 -9.66 -7.32 -14.77
C TYR A 46 -10.36 -6.64 -15.94
N TYR A 47 -11.69 -6.76 -15.99
CA TYR A 47 -12.50 -6.14 -17.04
C TYR A 47 -12.58 -4.62 -16.86
N ASN A 48 -12.64 -4.15 -15.62
CA ASN A 48 -12.62 -2.72 -15.31
C ASN A 48 -11.33 -2.07 -15.82
N ILE A 49 -10.17 -2.66 -15.52
CA ILE A 49 -8.86 -2.15 -15.94
C ILE A 49 -8.67 -2.28 -17.46
N SER A 50 -9.11 -3.39 -18.04
CA SER A 50 -8.99 -3.63 -19.48
C SER A 50 -9.83 -2.65 -20.32
N ARG A 51 -10.97 -2.19 -19.79
CA ARG A 51 -11.80 -1.15 -20.43
C ARG A 51 -11.29 0.26 -20.15
N ASN A 52 -10.90 0.53 -18.90
CA ASN A 52 -10.39 1.82 -18.49
C ASN A 52 -9.06 1.65 -17.76
N PRO A 53 -7.92 1.92 -18.44
CA PRO A 53 -6.60 1.71 -17.86
C PRO A 53 -6.24 2.75 -16.80
N LYS A 54 -7.03 3.83 -16.64
CA LYS A 54 -6.77 4.86 -15.64
C LYS A 54 -7.26 4.38 -14.28
N ILE A 55 -6.32 4.12 -13.39
CA ILE A 55 -6.59 3.62 -12.03
C ILE A 55 -5.93 4.50 -10.97
N ALA A 56 -6.31 4.28 -9.72
CA ALA A 56 -5.51 4.68 -8.58
C ALA A 56 -5.09 3.43 -7.81
N ILE A 57 -3.86 3.43 -7.30
CA ILE A 57 -3.34 2.36 -6.45
C ILE A 57 -2.94 2.91 -5.10
N MET A 58 -2.95 2.05 -4.08
CA MET A 58 -2.45 2.39 -2.75
C MET A 58 -1.67 1.23 -2.14
N LEU A 59 -0.47 1.53 -1.66
CA LEU A 59 0.29 0.71 -0.74
C LEU A 59 0.13 1.31 0.65
N ILE A 60 -0.27 0.50 1.61
CA ILE A 60 -0.54 0.93 2.98
C ILE A 60 0.09 -0.06 3.95
N GLU A 61 0.63 0.44 5.07
CA GLU A 61 1.17 -0.44 6.10
C GLU A 61 0.07 -1.28 6.75
N ASP A 62 0.45 -2.46 7.25
CA ASP A 62 -0.45 -3.34 7.99
C ASP A 62 -1.03 -2.64 9.21
N GLU A 63 -2.31 -2.86 9.45
CA GLU A 63 -3.01 -2.26 10.58
C GLU A 63 -2.38 -2.68 11.92
N ALA A 64 -2.03 -3.97 12.05
CA ALA A 64 -1.38 -4.52 13.23
C ALA A 64 0.04 -3.96 13.47
N ALA A 65 0.71 -3.48 12.43
CA ALA A 65 2.04 -2.86 12.54
C ALA A 65 1.96 -1.33 12.72
N SER A 66 0.78 -0.74 12.51
CA SER A 66 0.60 0.70 12.58
C SER A 66 0.66 1.21 14.02
N LYS A 67 1.25 2.39 14.22
CA LYS A 67 1.27 3.05 15.53
C LYS A 67 -0.12 3.52 15.95
N THR A 68 -0.96 3.85 14.97
CA THR A 68 -2.33 4.31 15.15
C THR A 68 -3.11 4.20 13.84
N VAL A 69 -4.35 3.74 13.93
CA VAL A 69 -5.25 3.60 12.78
C VAL A 69 -5.58 4.94 12.11
N PHE A 70 -5.51 6.05 12.85
CA PHE A 70 -5.77 7.39 12.32
C PHE A 70 -4.68 7.90 11.37
N ALA A 71 -3.49 7.29 11.39
CA ALA A 71 -2.33 7.82 10.69
C ALA A 71 -1.44 6.73 10.08
N ARG A 72 -2.07 5.72 9.46
CA ARG A 72 -1.36 4.65 8.75
C ARG A 72 -0.47 5.20 7.64
N CYS A 73 0.80 4.81 7.66
CA CYS A 73 1.77 5.09 6.60
C CYS A 73 1.28 4.51 5.29
N ARG A 74 1.19 5.33 4.25
CA ARG A 74 0.65 4.93 2.95
C ARG A 74 1.19 5.77 1.82
N VAL A 75 1.24 5.20 0.63
CA VAL A 75 1.49 5.91 -0.62
C VAL A 75 0.42 5.53 -1.61
N SER A 76 -0.19 6.52 -2.25
CA SER A 76 -1.15 6.32 -3.33
C SER A 76 -0.65 6.97 -4.60
N PHE A 77 -0.91 6.35 -5.75
CA PHE A 77 -0.57 6.89 -7.06
C PHE A 77 -1.79 6.84 -7.98
N ASN A 78 -1.95 7.84 -8.84
CA ASN A 78 -2.65 7.61 -10.10
C ASN A 78 -1.73 6.81 -11.03
N ALA A 79 -2.29 5.87 -11.79
CA ALA A 79 -1.53 5.03 -12.69
C ALA A 79 -2.29 4.72 -13.97
N THR A 80 -1.55 4.42 -15.03
CA THR A 80 -2.07 3.78 -16.24
C THR A 80 -1.66 2.31 -16.22
N ALA A 81 -2.63 1.41 -16.34
CA ALA A 81 -2.39 -0.03 -16.41
C ALA A 81 -2.40 -0.51 -17.86
N THR A 82 -1.35 -1.21 -18.28
CA THR A 82 -1.22 -1.77 -19.63
C THR A 82 -1.05 -3.28 -19.54
N LYS A 83 -1.96 -4.03 -20.16
CA LYS A 83 -1.82 -5.48 -20.26
C LYS A 83 -0.55 -5.81 -21.06
N MET A 84 0.23 -6.75 -20.56
CA MET A 84 1.43 -7.24 -21.22
C MET A 84 1.08 -8.43 -22.12
N GLU A 85 1.49 -8.39 -23.38
CA GLU A 85 1.37 -9.53 -24.31
C GLU A 85 2.46 -10.56 -24.03
N GLU A 86 3.67 -10.08 -23.73
CA GLU A 86 4.83 -10.88 -23.34
C GLU A 86 5.37 -10.37 -22.01
N VAL A 87 5.68 -11.29 -21.09
CA VAL A 87 6.17 -10.97 -19.76
C VAL A 87 7.64 -11.42 -19.65
N PRO A 88 8.59 -10.48 -19.58
CA PRO A 88 10.01 -10.79 -19.35
C PRO A 88 10.26 -11.64 -18.11
N ASP A 89 11.28 -12.51 -18.18
CA ASP A 89 11.67 -13.40 -17.08
C ASP A 89 11.99 -12.65 -15.78
N SER A 90 12.60 -11.46 -15.87
CA SER A 90 12.91 -10.63 -14.69
C SER A 90 11.67 -10.24 -13.89
N ILE A 91 10.51 -10.10 -14.53
CA ILE A 91 9.24 -9.82 -13.86
C ILE A 91 8.72 -11.09 -13.19
N TRP A 92 8.82 -12.24 -13.87
CA TRP A 92 8.45 -13.52 -13.27
C TRP A 92 9.31 -13.84 -12.05
N GLU A 93 10.62 -13.65 -12.12
CA GLU A 93 11.53 -13.83 -10.99
C GLU A 93 11.16 -12.92 -9.82
N ALA A 94 10.82 -11.66 -10.09
CA ALA A 94 10.36 -10.73 -9.04
C ALA A 94 9.06 -11.21 -8.39
N PHE A 95 8.09 -11.69 -9.16
CA PHE A 95 6.87 -12.28 -8.62
C PHE A 95 7.15 -13.55 -7.82
N GLU A 96 8.00 -14.45 -8.31
CA GLU A 96 8.39 -15.69 -7.63
C GLU A 96 9.07 -15.39 -6.29
N GLY A 97 9.89 -14.34 -6.21
CA GLY A 97 10.52 -13.88 -4.98
C GLY A 97 9.54 -13.34 -3.93
N VAL A 98 8.45 -12.68 -4.35
CA VAL A 98 7.49 -12.05 -3.42
C VAL A 98 6.33 -12.98 -3.04
N GLN A 99 5.81 -13.74 -4.01
CA GLN A 99 4.59 -14.55 -3.88
C GLN A 99 4.88 -16.05 -3.69
N GLY A 100 6.06 -16.51 -4.08
CA GLY A 100 6.44 -17.92 -4.03
C GLY A 100 6.26 -18.64 -5.36
N LYS A 101 7.26 -19.45 -5.71
CA LYS A 101 7.38 -20.11 -7.01
C LYS A 101 6.28 -21.14 -7.30
N GLU A 102 5.98 -22.01 -6.34
CA GLU A 102 4.99 -23.09 -6.51
C GLU A 102 3.59 -22.54 -6.81
N MET A 103 3.17 -21.50 -6.07
CA MET A 103 1.89 -20.84 -6.29
C MET A 103 1.80 -20.22 -7.68
N LEU A 104 2.87 -19.53 -8.14
CA LEU A 104 2.86 -18.93 -9.47
C LEU A 104 2.88 -19.95 -10.60
N GLN A 105 3.52 -21.11 -10.43
CA GLN A 105 3.45 -22.19 -11.42
C GLN A 105 2.01 -22.65 -11.65
N VAL A 106 1.21 -22.75 -10.58
CA VAL A 106 -0.22 -23.07 -10.70
C VAL A 106 -1.00 -21.91 -11.33
N LEU A 107 -0.77 -20.67 -10.89
CA LEU A 107 -1.51 -19.52 -11.43
C LEU A 107 -1.23 -19.28 -12.92
N LYS A 108 -0.02 -19.58 -13.39
CA LYS A 108 0.36 -19.53 -14.82
C LYS A 108 -0.44 -20.48 -15.70
N THR A 109 -1.05 -21.53 -15.15
CA THR A 109 -1.93 -22.44 -15.91
C THR A 109 -3.39 -21.98 -15.93
N LEU A 110 -3.71 -20.87 -15.26
CA LEU A 110 -5.07 -20.31 -15.16
C LEU A 110 -5.20 -19.04 -15.99
N ASP A 111 -6.43 -18.56 -16.12
CA ASP A 111 -6.76 -17.32 -16.81
C ASP A 111 -6.37 -16.09 -15.98
N PHE A 112 -5.09 -15.73 -16.03
CA PHE A 112 -4.53 -14.52 -15.46
C PHE A 112 -3.72 -13.79 -16.52
N ASP A 113 -3.72 -12.46 -16.49
CA ASP A 113 -2.80 -11.64 -17.28
C ASP A 113 -1.99 -10.70 -16.39
N MET A 114 -0.79 -10.37 -16.87
CA MET A 114 0.10 -9.40 -16.26
C MET A 114 -0.22 -8.00 -16.77
N PHE A 115 -0.24 -7.02 -15.87
CA PHE A 115 -0.37 -5.62 -16.22
C PHE A 115 0.82 -4.83 -15.67
N GLU A 116 1.45 -4.05 -16.52
CA GLU A 116 2.42 -3.02 -16.11
C GLU A 116 1.67 -1.76 -15.67
N LEU A 117 2.08 -1.18 -14.56
CA LEU A 117 1.54 0.07 -14.04
C LEU A 117 2.56 1.19 -14.20
N GLU A 118 2.24 2.14 -15.07
CA GLU A 118 2.94 3.40 -15.18
C GLU A 118 2.44 4.35 -14.09
N LEU A 119 3.32 4.72 -13.17
CA LEU A 119 2.97 5.58 -12.03
C LEU A 119 3.08 7.06 -12.41
N HIS A 120 2.06 7.82 -12.06
CA HIS A 120 2.00 9.27 -12.29
C HIS A 120 2.16 10.04 -10.97
N HIS A 121 1.27 10.99 -10.70
CA HIS A 121 1.24 11.72 -9.45
C HIS A 121 0.92 10.81 -8.27
N GLY A 122 1.72 10.95 -7.20
CA GLY A 122 1.55 10.22 -5.96
C GLY A 122 1.40 11.12 -4.73
N ARG A 123 0.91 10.52 -3.65
CA ARG A 123 0.82 11.13 -2.32
C ARG A 123 1.33 10.15 -1.29
N LEU A 124 2.36 10.54 -0.53
CA LEU A 124 2.90 9.79 0.60
C LEU A 124 2.45 10.44 1.91
N VAL A 125 1.87 9.66 2.79
CA VAL A 125 1.53 10.05 4.17
C VAL A 125 2.34 9.18 5.11
N LYS A 126 3.17 9.80 5.97
CA LYS A 126 4.02 9.11 6.96
C LYS A 126 3.46 9.20 8.40
N GLY A 127 2.30 9.82 8.57
CA GLY A 127 1.68 10.11 9.85
C GLY A 127 1.13 11.54 9.93
N PHE A 128 0.73 11.98 11.12
CA PHE A 128 0.20 13.33 11.34
C PHE A 128 1.14 14.43 10.85
N GLY A 129 0.60 15.39 10.11
CA GLY A 129 1.34 16.56 9.59
C GLY A 129 2.45 16.24 8.57
N LYS A 130 2.59 14.97 8.14
CA LYS A 130 3.68 14.49 7.28
C LYS A 130 3.12 13.90 6.00
N ALA A 131 2.64 14.78 5.12
CA ALA A 131 2.19 14.45 3.79
C ALA A 131 3.12 15.05 2.73
N TYR A 132 3.37 14.31 1.65
CA TYR A 132 4.25 14.70 0.56
C TYR A 132 3.59 14.36 -0.77
N ASN A 133 3.64 15.28 -1.74
CA ASN A 133 3.40 14.96 -3.14
C ASN A 133 4.63 14.24 -3.69
N ILE A 134 4.41 13.20 -4.49
CA ILE A 134 5.44 12.33 -5.03
C ILE A 134 5.32 12.32 -6.55
N GLN A 135 6.43 12.47 -7.25
CA GLN A 135 6.49 12.32 -8.71
C GLN A 135 7.79 11.62 -9.09
N LEU A 136 7.74 10.75 -10.10
CA LEU A 136 8.94 10.19 -10.73
C LEU A 136 9.35 11.13 -11.87
N LYS A 137 10.55 11.70 -11.80
CA LYS A 137 11.10 12.57 -12.82
C LYS A 137 12.54 12.16 -13.10
N ASP A 138 12.86 11.91 -14.36
CA ASP A 138 14.20 11.52 -14.81
C ASP A 138 14.80 10.31 -14.05
N GLY A 139 13.94 9.36 -13.64
CA GLY A 139 14.33 8.17 -12.86
C GLY A 139 14.49 8.42 -11.35
N GLU A 140 14.19 9.63 -10.87
CA GLU A 140 14.30 9.99 -9.46
C GLU A 140 12.94 10.35 -8.86
N TRP A 141 12.71 9.89 -7.63
CA TRP A 141 11.49 10.20 -6.88
C TRP A 141 11.62 11.54 -6.16
N ILE A 142 10.92 12.55 -6.67
CA ILE A 142 10.85 13.88 -6.06
C ILE A 142 9.74 13.87 -4.99
N GLN A 143 10.03 14.44 -3.82
CA GLN A 143 9.07 14.60 -2.73
C GLN A 143 8.92 16.07 -2.35
N GLU A 144 7.71 16.61 -2.50
CA GLU A 144 7.39 17.96 -2.06
C GLU A 144 6.48 17.89 -0.84
N GLN A 145 6.89 18.51 0.27
CA GLN A 145 6.06 18.51 1.47
C GLN A 145 4.81 19.36 1.23
N VAL A 146 3.67 18.78 1.57
CA VAL A 146 2.39 19.47 1.49
C VAL A 146 2.33 20.45 2.65
N THR A 147 2.41 21.74 2.33
CA THR A 147 2.18 22.80 3.31
C THR A 147 0.69 23.15 3.31
N GLY A 148 0.03 22.93 4.44
CA GLY A 148 -1.38 23.28 4.63
C GLY A 148 -1.54 24.08 5.92
N ALA A 149 -2.10 25.29 5.79
CA ALA A 149 -2.60 26.07 6.92
C ALA A 149 -3.82 25.34 7.51
N GLY A 150 -3.66 24.61 8.62
CA GLY A 150 -4.77 23.90 9.25
C GLY A 150 -4.35 23.00 10.41
N HIS A 151 -4.21 23.63 11.59
CA HIS A 151 -4.36 23.14 12.98
C HIS A 151 -3.58 21.88 13.41
N GLY A 152 -2.74 21.88 14.45
CA GLY A 152 -2.36 22.86 15.46
C GLY A 152 -1.07 22.37 16.12
N GLN A 153 -0.56 23.13 17.10
CA GLN A 153 0.66 22.86 17.86
C GLN A 153 0.97 21.37 18.02
N GLY A 154 2.22 20.99 17.70
CA GLY A 154 2.70 19.62 17.75
C GLY A 154 2.29 18.94 19.05
N MET A 155 1.65 17.77 18.91
CA MET A 155 1.57 16.80 20.00
C MET A 155 3.00 16.59 20.53
N PRO A 156 3.29 16.86 21.81
CA PRO A 156 4.60 16.60 22.36
C PRO A 156 4.90 15.11 22.22
N HIS A 157 6.11 14.78 21.81
CA HIS A 157 6.64 13.43 21.91
C HIS A 157 6.40 12.92 23.34
N SER A 158 5.54 11.90 23.51
CA SER A 158 5.36 11.22 24.77
C SER A 158 6.64 10.45 25.12
N HIS A 159 7.54 11.13 25.82
CA HIS A 159 8.55 10.46 26.63
C HIS A 159 7.84 9.75 27.79
N GLY A 160 8.02 8.43 27.86
CA GLY A 160 7.94 7.60 29.06
C GLY A 160 6.74 7.81 29.97
N MET A 161 5.65 7.06 29.75
CA MET A 161 4.79 6.66 30.86
C MET A 161 5.26 5.31 31.40
N SER A 162 6.04 5.38 32.46
CA SER A 162 6.30 4.27 33.38
C SER A 162 4.98 3.76 33.96
N ARG A 163 4.80 2.44 33.99
CA ARG A 163 3.66 1.77 34.64
C ARG A 163 3.62 2.16 36.13
N PRO A 164 2.45 2.49 36.70
CA PRO A 164 2.33 2.62 38.14
C PRO A 164 2.61 1.27 38.80
N GLN A 165 3.49 1.31 39.80
CA GLN A 165 3.86 0.18 40.64
C GLN A 165 2.68 -0.23 41.54
N ASP A 166 2.59 -1.54 41.71
CA ASP A 166 1.79 -2.27 42.68
C ASP A 166 1.99 -1.65 44.09
N MET A 167 0.92 -1.16 44.70
CA MET A 167 0.89 -0.69 46.09
C MET A 167 -0.07 -1.57 46.86
N GLY A 168 0.51 -2.55 47.56
CA GLY A 168 -0.19 -3.50 48.40
C GLY A 168 -1.00 -2.83 49.52
N HIS A 169 -2.17 -3.40 49.81
CA HIS A 169 -2.92 -3.11 51.02
C HIS A 169 -2.38 -3.93 52.19
N PRO A 170 -2.06 -3.31 53.34
CA PRO A 170 -1.64 -4.04 54.53
C PRO A 170 -2.85 -4.61 55.29
N HIS A 171 -2.66 -5.85 55.75
CA HIS A 171 -3.38 -6.44 56.87
C HIS A 171 -3.15 -5.63 58.15
N GLY A 172 -4.23 -5.42 58.93
CA GLY A 172 -4.17 -4.94 60.32
C GLY A 172 -5.40 -5.41 61.09
N MET A 173 -5.20 -6.35 62.01
CA MET A 173 -6.20 -7.05 62.82
C MET A 173 -6.77 -6.22 63.99
N SER A 174 -8.05 -6.52 64.30
CA SER A 174 -8.69 -6.64 65.63
C SER A 174 -8.78 -5.45 66.59
N LYS A 175 -10.01 -5.11 67.02
CA LYS A 175 -10.64 -5.52 68.31
C LYS A 175 -11.89 -4.67 68.61
N GLN A 176 -13.06 -5.31 68.67
CA GLN A 176 -13.95 -5.41 69.84
C GLN A 176 -15.13 -6.32 69.49
#